data_AF-A0A946QSJ3-F1
#
_entry.id   AF-A0A946QSJ3-F1
#
_cell.length_a   1.000
_cell.length_b   1.000
_cell.length_c   1.000
_cell.angle_alpha   90.00
_cell.angle_beta   90.00
_cell.angle_gamma   90.00
#
_symmetry.space_group_name_H-M   'P 1'
#
loop_
_entity.id
_entity.type
_entity.pdbx_description
1 polymer ?
#
loop_
_entity_poly.entity_id
_entity_poly.type
_entity_poly.pdbx_seq_one_letter_code
_entity_poly.pdbx_strand_id
1 'polypeptide(L)'
;MNWKKFLITVFRVAIGWHFLYEGISKLAIGNWSAAAYLTNSTGPFSGFYQWMGNSEALMNIVDPVNIAGLVLIGLGLFIGLAIRVSSVSGVILLMLYYFAYPPFGGSIMGPAEGSLYLVNKNLIEALALIVLLFVKEKGYGLFALKIFSLKKKNAELSEEKNTTDNSRREALKNLATIPALGVLGWGAFRDSQKFGVDTLSGATIQIGGADISELKGELPKGKIGDHEISRLVLGGNLIGGWAHSRDLHYVPSLFRAYNTEKKIFETLILAEKAGVNSINIGFPTNDTLAKYKKMTGSKIKVISQVHPDMENNDYYVNINKAIDFGVDIIQVQGNWCDWLVRDNKIDVIEKMMNRIRNQGYIAGLASHTVDALIACEEQGIIPDYYMKTMHHDKYWSAHPIENRVAFEVDGKRYLDHNRFHDNLFCLFPDKTIEFVERAKVPVMGFKVLAAGAIKPDDGFNWAFKNGADFICVGMFDFQVVNDVNITIDILGNLQGRSRKWYG
;
A
#
# COMPACT_ATOMS: atom_id res chain seq x y z
N MET A 1 44.42 14.36 21.72
CA MET A 1 43.00 14.74 21.45
C MET A 1 42.16 14.25 22.61
N ASN A 2 41.27 15.06 23.20
CA ASN A 2 40.42 14.57 24.30
C ASN A 2 39.32 13.70 23.70
N TRP A 3 39.53 12.38 23.73
CA TRP A 3 38.66 11.40 23.07
C TRP A 3 37.22 11.44 23.62
N LYS A 4 37.06 11.68 24.93
CA LYS A 4 35.74 11.83 25.56
C LYS A 4 34.97 13.03 25.00
N LYS A 5 35.63 14.20 24.92
CA LYS A 5 35.04 15.40 24.30
C LYS A 5 34.66 15.17 22.84
N PHE A 6 35.55 14.53 22.09
CA PHE A 6 35.31 14.24 20.68
C PHE A 6 34.11 13.31 20.47
N LEU A 7 34.07 12.16 21.17
CA LEU A 7 32.97 11.20 21.07
C LEU A 7 31.61 11.81 21.42
N ILE A 8 31.53 12.59 22.49
CA ILE A 8 30.28 13.27 22.89
C ILE A 8 29.87 14.29 21.84
N THR A 9 30.83 14.99 21.23
CA THR A 9 30.54 15.94 20.14
C THR A 9 29.96 15.21 18.94
N VAL A 10 30.59 14.13 18.50
CA VAL A 10 30.12 13.34 17.35
C VAL A 10 28.73 12.76 17.62
N PHE A 11 28.52 12.17 18.79
CA PHE A 11 27.23 11.62 19.19
C PHE A 11 26.11 12.67 19.18
N ARG A 12 26.36 13.83 19.81
CA ARG A 12 25.42 14.95 19.84
C ARG A 12 25.15 15.54 18.46
N VAL A 13 26.19 15.69 17.64
CA VAL A 13 26.10 16.20 16.26
C VAL A 13 25.34 15.24 15.37
N ALA A 14 25.52 13.93 15.52
CA ALA A 14 24.79 12.92 14.75
C ALA A 14 23.28 12.97 15.03
N ILE A 15 22.89 13.02 16.30
CA ILE A 15 21.48 13.17 16.69
C ILE A 15 20.93 14.53 16.22
N GLY A 16 21.69 15.61 16.44
CA GLY A 16 21.29 16.95 15.98
C GLY A 16 21.11 17.03 14.47
N TRP A 17 21.96 16.35 13.71
CA TRP A 17 21.85 16.27 12.25
C TRP A 17 20.58 15.56 11.80
N HIS A 18 20.22 14.45 12.44
CA HIS A 18 19.01 13.70 12.11
C HIS A 18 17.75 14.58 12.28
N PHE A 19 17.58 15.23 13.43
CA PHE A 19 16.47 16.18 13.66
C PHE A 19 16.48 17.33 12.65
N LEU A 20 17.65 17.89 12.38
CA LEU A 20 17.78 19.04 11.49
C LEU A 20 17.43 18.69 10.04
N TYR A 21 17.91 17.54 9.55
CA TYR A 21 17.60 17.04 8.22
C TYR A 21 16.09 16.78 8.07
N GLU A 22 15.47 16.12 9.06
CA GLU A 22 14.03 15.85 9.08
C GLU A 22 13.17 17.12 9.08
N GLY A 23 13.64 18.19 9.72
CA GLY A 23 12.95 19.49 9.74
C GLY A 23 13.13 20.27 8.43
N ILE A 24 14.36 20.35 7.92
CA ILE A 24 14.66 21.05 6.67
C ILE A 24 13.98 20.38 5.48
N SER A 25 13.94 19.05 5.44
CA SER A 25 13.29 18.31 4.35
C SER A 25 11.79 18.60 4.26
N LYS A 26 11.10 18.64 5.41
CA LYS A 26 9.67 19.01 5.49
C LYS A 26 9.42 20.45 5.08
N LEU A 27 10.30 21.36 5.51
CA LEU A 27 10.24 22.76 5.11
C LEU A 27 10.41 22.94 3.59
N ALA A 28 11.26 22.13 2.97
CA ALA A 28 11.54 22.19 1.53
C ALA A 28 10.39 21.67 0.64
N ILE A 29 9.53 20.78 1.15
CA ILE A 29 8.35 20.28 0.44
C ILE A 29 7.30 21.39 0.22
N GLY A 30 7.23 22.39 1.12
CA GLY A 30 6.34 23.55 0.99
C GLY A 30 4.86 23.28 1.35
N ASN A 31 4.32 22.11 1.03
CA ASN A 31 2.96 21.68 1.36
C ASN A 31 2.92 20.41 2.25
N TRP A 32 3.99 20.13 2.99
CA TRP A 32 4.05 18.98 3.90
C TRP A 32 3.02 19.12 5.03
N SER A 33 2.35 18.02 5.39
CA SER A 33 1.46 17.96 6.55
C SER A 33 1.57 16.65 7.32
N ALA A 34 1.42 16.74 8.64
CA ALA A 34 1.32 15.60 9.55
C ALA A 34 -0.09 14.97 9.56
N ALA A 35 -1.09 15.56 8.89
CA ALA A 35 -2.49 15.14 8.97
C ALA A 35 -2.68 13.64 8.70
N ALA A 36 -2.10 13.12 7.61
CA ALA A 36 -2.17 11.70 7.26
C ALA A 36 -1.48 10.81 8.31
N TYR A 37 -0.34 11.23 8.86
CA TYR A 37 0.36 10.52 9.93
C TYR A 37 -0.49 10.44 11.20
N LEU A 38 -1.18 11.53 11.56
CA LEU A 38 -1.97 11.63 12.78
C LEU A 38 -3.33 10.91 12.67
N THR A 39 -4.01 11.03 11.53
CA THR A 39 -5.29 10.36 11.24
C THR A 39 -5.17 8.84 11.14
N ASN A 40 -3.98 8.32 10.79
CA ASN A 40 -3.71 6.89 10.75
C ASN A 40 -3.02 6.33 12.01
N SER A 41 -2.85 7.15 13.05
CA SER A 41 -2.25 6.75 14.32
C SER A 41 -2.95 5.55 14.96
N THR A 42 -2.19 4.78 15.73
CA THR A 42 -2.63 3.52 16.35
C THR A 42 -2.27 3.45 17.83
N GLY A 43 -2.85 2.51 18.58
CA GLY A 43 -2.56 2.33 20.01
C GLY A 43 -3.49 3.12 20.95
N PRO A 44 -3.20 3.15 22.26
CA PRO A 44 -4.12 3.63 23.29
C PRO A 44 -4.43 5.14 23.22
N PHE A 45 -3.60 5.91 22.51
CA PHE A 45 -3.77 7.36 22.35
C PHE A 45 -4.24 7.75 20.95
N SER A 46 -4.55 6.80 20.06
CA SER A 46 -4.91 7.09 18.67
C SER A 46 -6.05 8.09 18.55
N GLY A 47 -7.08 8.03 19.40
CA GLY A 47 -8.19 8.99 19.39
C GLY A 47 -7.75 10.46 19.54
N PHE A 48 -6.74 10.74 20.36
CA PHE A 48 -6.18 12.09 20.52
C PHE A 48 -5.46 12.55 19.25
N TYR A 49 -4.62 11.68 18.67
CA TYR A 49 -3.88 11.99 17.44
C TYR A 49 -4.81 12.13 16.22
N GLN A 50 -5.78 11.22 16.08
CA GLN A 50 -6.79 11.28 15.02
C GLN A 50 -7.65 12.54 15.13
N TRP A 51 -8.01 12.96 16.35
CA TRP A 51 -8.70 14.23 16.56
C TRP A 51 -7.88 15.42 16.08
N MET A 52 -6.59 15.46 16.39
CA MET A 52 -5.70 16.51 15.88
C MET A 52 -5.62 16.48 14.36
N GLY A 53 -5.37 15.30 13.77
CA GLY A 53 -5.19 15.13 12.33
C GLY A 53 -6.42 15.44 11.48
N ASN A 54 -7.63 15.30 12.05
CA ASN A 54 -8.89 15.62 11.38
C ASN A 54 -9.29 17.11 11.50
N SER A 55 -8.52 17.93 12.22
CA SER A 55 -8.83 19.35 12.43
C SER A 55 -7.88 20.26 11.65
N GLU A 56 -8.40 20.90 10.61
CA GLU A 56 -7.64 21.84 9.78
C GLU A 56 -7.03 22.99 10.60
N ALA A 57 -7.78 23.52 11.56
CA ALA A 57 -7.31 24.59 12.46
C ALA A 57 -6.12 24.14 13.33
N LEU A 58 -6.11 22.87 13.77
CA LEU A 58 -4.99 22.32 14.54
C LEU A 58 -3.81 22.01 13.64
N MET A 59 -4.02 21.51 12.41
CA MET A 59 -2.93 21.21 11.47
C MET A 59 -2.15 22.46 11.07
N ASN A 60 -2.83 23.61 10.92
CA ASN A 60 -2.20 24.91 10.72
C ASN A 60 -1.27 25.35 11.86
N ILE A 61 -1.36 24.72 13.04
CA ILE A 61 -0.46 24.94 14.18
C ILE A 61 0.56 23.80 14.28
N VAL A 62 0.11 22.55 14.20
CA VAL A 62 0.94 21.37 14.40
C VAL A 62 2.02 21.27 13.34
N ASP A 63 1.71 21.49 12.07
CA ASP A 63 2.68 21.38 10.98
C ASP A 63 3.86 22.35 11.15
N PRO A 64 3.66 23.67 11.29
CA PRO A 64 4.78 24.59 11.49
C PRO A 64 5.50 24.37 12.83
N VAL A 65 4.79 24.02 13.91
CA VAL A 65 5.42 23.73 15.21
C VAL A 65 6.29 22.49 15.13
N ASN A 66 5.85 21.45 14.42
CA ASN A 66 6.61 20.22 14.24
C ASN A 66 7.90 20.47 13.45
N ILE A 67 7.79 21.19 12.32
CA ILE A 67 8.92 21.58 11.49
C ILE A 67 9.90 22.45 12.29
N ALA A 68 9.41 23.50 12.96
CA ALA A 68 10.24 24.39 13.77
C ALA A 68 10.91 23.64 14.92
N GLY A 69 10.19 22.74 15.59
CA GLY A 69 10.70 21.89 16.66
C GLY A 69 11.90 21.06 16.19
N LEU A 70 11.74 20.32 15.09
CA LEU A 70 12.81 19.52 14.48
C LEU A 70 14.05 20.36 14.15
N VAL A 71 13.85 21.51 13.48
CA VAL A 71 14.96 22.41 13.09
C VAL A 71 15.68 22.99 14.32
N LEU A 72 14.94 23.52 15.29
CA LEU A 72 15.53 24.18 16.47
C LEU A 72 16.25 23.18 17.39
N ILE A 73 15.65 22.01 17.62
CA ILE A 73 16.27 20.93 18.39
C ILE A 73 17.55 20.45 17.68
N GLY A 74 17.45 20.21 16.38
CA GLY A 74 18.56 19.77 15.55
C GLY A 74 19.72 20.76 15.57
N LEU A 75 19.45 22.04 15.33
CA LEU A 75 20.47 23.11 15.40
C LEU A 75 21.11 23.21 16.77
N GLY A 76 20.31 23.23 17.85
CA GLY A 76 20.83 23.34 19.22
C GLY A 76 21.79 22.21 19.57
N LEU A 77 21.44 20.97 19.23
CA LEU A 77 22.32 19.82 19.41
C LEU A 77 23.54 19.86 18.47
N PHE A 78 23.36 20.19 17.20
CA PHE A 78 24.45 20.19 16.23
C PHE A 78 25.53 21.21 16.60
N ILE A 79 25.14 22.47 16.80
CA ILE A 79 26.09 23.55 17.12
C ILE A 79 26.53 23.52 18.60
N GLY A 80 25.79 22.80 19.45
CA GLY A 80 26.06 22.68 20.88
C GLY A 80 25.55 23.87 21.70
N LEU A 81 24.46 24.52 21.28
CA LEU A 81 23.82 25.60 22.03
C LEU A 81 22.59 25.07 22.77
N ALA A 82 22.36 25.51 24.01
CA ALA A 82 21.20 25.10 24.82
C ALA A 82 20.98 23.56 24.84
N ILE A 83 22.07 22.78 24.89
CA ILE A 83 22.05 21.32 24.68
C ILE A 83 21.00 20.62 25.55
N ARG A 84 20.92 20.97 26.84
CA ARG A 84 19.94 20.35 27.75
C ARG A 84 18.50 20.64 27.36
N VAL A 85 18.19 21.87 26.97
CA VAL A 85 16.85 22.25 26.51
C VAL A 85 16.53 21.49 25.23
N SER A 86 17.47 21.47 24.27
CA SER A 86 17.31 20.75 23.01
C SER A 86 17.11 19.25 23.22
N SER A 87 17.86 18.62 24.14
CA SER A 87 17.70 17.21 24.50
C SER A 87 16.35 16.92 25.16
N VAL A 88 15.89 17.75 26.11
CA VAL A 88 14.55 17.56 26.72
C VAL A 88 13.45 17.71 25.68
N SER A 89 13.50 18.76 24.86
CA SER A 89 12.52 18.98 23.79
C SER A 89 12.53 17.86 22.76
N GLY A 90 13.71 17.34 22.39
CA GLY A 90 13.85 16.18 21.50
C GLY A 90 13.26 14.90 22.09
N VAL A 91 13.47 14.64 23.39
CA VAL A 91 12.83 13.50 24.08
C VAL A 91 11.31 13.65 24.03
N ILE A 92 10.76 14.82 24.37
CA ILE A 92 9.31 15.04 24.34
C ILE A 92 8.76 14.80 22.92
N LEU A 93 9.40 15.36 21.90
CA LEU A 93 8.96 15.21 20.51
C LEU A 93 9.02 13.75 20.04
N LEU A 94 10.11 13.04 20.31
CA LEU A 94 10.22 11.61 19.96
C LEU A 94 9.22 10.74 20.71
N MET A 95 8.91 11.07 21.97
CA MET A 95 7.87 10.37 22.71
C MET A 95 6.48 10.63 22.13
N LEU A 96 6.21 11.83 21.62
CA LEU A 96 4.97 12.11 20.88
C LEU A 96 4.87 11.26 19.61
N TYR A 97 5.96 11.07 18.86
CA TYR A 97 5.97 10.17 17.71
C TYR A 97 5.85 8.69 18.12
N TYR A 98 6.52 8.30 19.21
CA TYR A 98 6.45 6.95 19.75
C TYR A 98 5.01 6.56 20.12
N PHE A 99 4.28 7.45 20.79
CA PHE A 99 2.90 7.17 21.22
C PHE A 99 1.85 7.33 20.10
N ALA A 100 2.19 7.95 18.97
CA ALA A 100 1.35 7.95 17.78
C ALA A 100 1.31 6.56 17.11
N TYR A 101 2.41 5.81 17.19
CA TYR A 101 2.55 4.45 16.66
C TYR A 101 3.36 3.56 17.61
N PRO A 102 2.81 3.21 18.78
CA PRO A 102 3.53 2.41 19.76
C PRO A 102 3.74 0.99 19.21
N PRO A 103 4.92 0.38 19.43
CA PRO A 103 5.26 -0.95 18.93
C PRO A 103 4.63 -2.08 19.76
N PHE A 104 3.37 -1.92 20.18
CA PHE A 104 2.60 -2.90 20.95
C PHE A 104 1.95 -3.92 20.02
N GLY A 105 2.76 -4.70 19.27
CA GLY A 105 2.32 -5.92 18.59
C GLY A 105 1.08 -5.86 17.68
N GLY A 106 0.65 -4.67 17.23
CA GLY A 106 -0.66 -4.50 16.58
C GLY A 106 -0.81 -3.27 15.68
N SER A 107 0.23 -2.46 15.49
CA SER A 107 0.17 -1.32 14.59
C SER A 107 0.49 -1.74 13.15
N ILE A 108 -0.56 -2.15 12.44
CA ILE A 108 -0.52 -2.42 10.99
C ILE A 108 0.01 -1.19 10.25
N MET A 109 -0.12 0.04 10.77
CA MET A 109 0.39 1.28 10.15
C MET A 109 1.71 1.83 10.75
N GLY A 110 2.42 1.08 11.62
CA GLY A 110 3.71 1.55 12.17
C GLY A 110 4.76 1.80 11.06
N PRO A 111 5.76 2.67 11.27
CA PRO A 111 6.85 2.90 10.31
C PRO A 111 7.45 1.58 9.82
N ALA A 112 7.86 1.53 8.54
CA ALA A 112 8.45 0.34 7.91
C ALA A 112 9.77 -0.14 8.56
N GLU A 113 10.31 0.62 9.51
CA GLU A 113 11.56 0.32 10.20
C GLU A 113 11.32 -0.51 11.48
N GLY A 114 12.14 -1.56 11.64
CA GLY A 114 12.01 -2.61 12.65
C GLY A 114 11.62 -2.14 14.04
N SER A 115 10.37 -2.38 14.40
CA SER A 115 9.90 -2.35 15.78
C SER A 115 9.99 -3.74 16.39
N LEU A 116 10.76 -3.90 17.46
CA LEU A 116 10.64 -5.02 18.37
C LEU A 116 9.58 -4.65 19.41
N TYR A 117 8.80 -5.60 19.92
CA TYR A 117 7.76 -5.34 20.92
C TYR A 117 8.29 -4.41 22.04
N LEU A 118 7.72 -3.20 22.16
CA LEU A 118 8.15 -2.05 23.00
C LEU A 118 9.30 -1.15 22.49
N VAL A 119 10.19 -1.61 21.62
CA VAL A 119 11.38 -0.84 21.21
C VAL A 119 11.33 -0.48 19.72
N ASN A 120 11.41 0.82 19.41
CA ASN A 120 11.59 1.33 18.06
C ASN A 120 12.70 2.41 18.02
N LYS A 121 13.02 2.91 16.82
CA LYS A 121 14.03 3.95 16.60
C LYS A 121 13.78 5.20 17.45
N ASN A 122 12.53 5.66 17.55
CA ASN A 122 12.16 6.84 18.34
C ASN A 122 12.51 6.66 19.83
N LEU A 123 12.24 5.48 20.40
CA LEU A 123 12.58 5.19 21.79
C LEU A 123 14.10 5.12 21.99
N ILE A 124 14.83 4.46 21.08
CA ILE A 124 16.29 4.37 21.16
C ILE A 124 16.94 5.76 21.10
N GLU A 125 16.46 6.61 20.19
CA GLU A 125 16.96 7.98 20.05
C GLU A 125 16.57 8.88 21.23
N ALA A 126 15.37 8.69 21.81
CA ALA A 126 14.98 9.36 23.04
C ALA A 126 15.88 8.95 24.22
N LEU A 127 16.21 7.67 24.36
CA LEU A 127 17.16 7.19 25.37
C LEU A 127 18.56 7.77 25.14
N ALA A 128 19.01 7.89 23.88
CA ALA A 128 20.27 8.53 23.52
C ALA A 128 20.30 10.01 23.94
N LEU A 129 19.21 10.75 23.76
CA LEU A 129 19.07 12.13 24.24
C LEU A 129 19.05 12.22 25.77
N ILE A 130 18.42 11.25 26.45
CA ILE A 130 18.44 11.17 27.92
C ILE A 130 19.87 11.00 28.44
N VAL A 131 20.71 10.21 27.77
CA VAL A 131 22.14 10.10 28.12
C VAL A 131 22.82 11.48 28.10
N LEU A 132 22.55 12.31 27.09
CA LEU A 132 23.11 13.67 27.00
C LEU A 132 22.68 14.60 28.15
N LEU A 133 21.57 14.32 28.85
CA LEU A 133 21.15 15.10 30.01
C LEU A 133 22.04 14.83 31.24
N PHE A 134 22.49 13.58 31.40
CA PHE A 134 23.24 13.13 32.58
C PHE A 134 24.76 13.20 32.40
N VAL A 135 25.26 13.19 31.17
CA VAL A 135 26.69 13.33 30.91
C VAL A 135 27.17 14.75 31.26
N LYS A 136 28.17 14.85 32.15
CA LYS A 136 28.74 16.14 32.59
C LYS A 136 29.51 16.86 31.48
N GLU A 137 30.19 16.09 30.64
CA GLU A 137 30.96 16.61 29.50
C GLU A 137 30.02 16.94 28.34
N LYS A 138 30.16 18.14 27.76
CA LYS A 138 29.27 18.64 26.70
C LYS A 138 29.90 18.56 25.31
N GLY A 139 31.20 18.21 25.24
CA GLY A 139 31.95 18.17 23.98
C GLY A 139 32.35 19.56 23.50
N TYR A 140 32.65 19.69 22.22
CA TYR A 140 32.94 20.96 21.55
C TYR A 140 31.63 21.60 21.08
N GLY A 141 31.53 22.93 21.13
CA GLY A 141 30.36 23.64 20.62
C GLY A 141 30.34 25.12 21.00
N LEU A 142 29.35 25.85 20.48
CA LEU A 142 29.27 27.31 20.64
C LEU A 142 29.09 27.75 22.09
N PHE A 143 28.54 26.90 22.96
CA PHE A 143 28.43 27.19 24.39
C PHE A 143 29.79 27.48 25.07
N ALA A 144 30.90 26.99 24.51
CA ALA A 144 32.23 27.16 25.07
C ALA A 144 32.93 28.45 24.59
N LEU A 145 32.34 29.17 23.63
CA LEU A 145 32.82 30.48 23.23
C LEU A 145 32.42 31.51 24.30
N LYS A 146 33.38 32.30 24.78
CA LYS A 146 33.18 33.37 25.79
C LYS A 146 32.31 34.55 25.30
N ILE A 147 31.55 34.39 24.23
CA ILE A 147 30.74 35.44 23.59
C ILE A 147 29.52 35.82 24.45
N PHE A 148 29.07 34.94 25.36
CA PHE A 148 27.94 35.18 26.27
C PHE A 148 28.32 35.32 27.76
N SER A 149 29.60 35.54 28.07
CA SER A 149 30.01 35.77 29.46
C SER A 149 29.71 37.22 29.88
N LEU A 150 28.49 37.47 30.35
CA LEU A 150 28.17 38.61 31.22
C LEU A 150 28.96 38.42 32.52
N LYS A 151 30.20 38.92 32.53
CA LYS A 151 31.11 38.81 33.66
C LYS A 151 30.62 39.71 34.79
N LYS A 152 30.07 39.12 35.87
CA LYS A 152 30.08 39.77 37.18
C LYS A 152 31.53 39.76 37.68
N LYS A 153 32.13 40.95 37.69
CA LYS A 153 33.50 41.23 38.09
C LYS A 153 33.60 41.05 39.61
N ASN A 154 34.38 40.07 40.07
CA ASN A 154 35.07 40.16 41.35
C ASN A 154 36.52 39.76 41.08
N ALA A 155 37.42 40.66 41.50
CA ALA A 155 38.85 40.58 41.27
C ALA A 155 39.49 39.71 42.34
N GLU A 156 40.40 38.84 41.92
CA GLU A 156 41.61 38.53 42.67
C GLU A 156 42.69 38.01 41.71
N LEU A 157 43.92 38.46 41.95
CA LEU A 157 45.09 38.33 41.09
C LEU A 157 45.68 36.91 41.16
N SER A 158 46.05 36.33 40.01
CA SER A 158 47.17 35.39 39.92
C SER A 158 47.64 35.18 38.48
N GLU A 159 48.94 35.46 38.31
CA GLU A 159 49.94 35.00 37.34
C GLU A 159 49.53 34.68 35.89
N GLU A 160 50.02 35.53 34.98
CA GLU A 160 50.15 35.26 33.55
C GLU A 160 51.08 34.06 33.29
N LYS A 161 50.50 32.93 32.87
CA LYS A 161 51.20 31.91 32.07
C LYS A 161 50.71 31.96 30.63
N ASN A 162 51.67 32.04 29.71
CA ASN A 162 51.51 31.95 28.26
C ASN A 162 50.46 30.90 27.84
N THR A 163 49.25 31.35 27.47
CA THR A 163 48.10 30.50 27.08
C THR A 163 47.44 30.91 25.77
N THR A 164 48.07 31.80 25.00
CA THR A 164 47.51 32.34 23.74
C THR A 164 47.38 31.29 22.63
N ASP A 165 48.30 30.32 22.56
CA ASP A 165 48.32 29.32 21.48
C ASP A 165 47.30 28.18 21.66
N ASN A 166 47.03 27.78 22.91
CA ASN A 166 45.97 26.81 23.22
C ASN A 166 44.56 27.40 23.05
N SER A 167 44.39 28.71 23.30
CA SER A 167 43.08 29.40 23.21
C SER A 167 42.54 29.46 21.78
N ARG A 168 43.37 29.81 20.79
CA ARG A 168 42.96 29.84 19.37
C ARG A 168 42.61 28.46 18.85
N ARG A 169 43.43 27.46 19.18
CA ARG A 169 43.20 26.07 18.77
C ARG A 169 41.94 25.47 19.41
N GLU A 170 41.61 25.86 20.63
CA GLU A 170 40.39 25.44 21.31
C GLU A 170 39.15 26.17 20.76
N ALA A 171 39.26 27.47 20.45
CA ALA A 171 38.21 28.22 19.78
C ALA A 171 37.87 27.63 18.39
N LEU A 172 38.88 27.27 17.59
CA LEU A 172 38.69 26.60 16.30
C LEU A 172 37.97 25.26 16.44
N LYS A 173 38.28 24.46 17.47
CA LYS A 173 37.58 23.19 17.74
C LYS A 173 36.11 23.40 18.13
N ASN A 174 35.81 24.45 18.89
CA ASN A 174 34.44 24.80 19.28
C ASN A 174 33.60 25.34 18.11
N LEU A 175 34.25 25.91 17.09
CA LEU A 175 33.63 26.38 15.86
C LEU A 175 33.53 25.31 14.75
N ALA A 176 34.18 24.16 14.92
CA ALA A 176 34.28 23.13 13.88
C ALA A 176 32.92 22.59 13.40
N THR A 177 31.87 22.71 14.22
CA THR A 177 30.51 22.32 13.84
C THR A 177 29.88 23.27 12.82
N ILE A 178 30.27 24.55 12.74
CA ILE A 178 29.65 25.49 11.77
C ILE A 178 30.02 25.16 10.31
N PRO A 179 31.30 24.98 9.95
CA PRO A 179 31.64 24.58 8.57
C PRO A 179 31.08 23.20 8.22
N ALA A 180 31.09 22.26 9.16
CA ALA A 180 30.49 20.95 8.98
C ALA A 180 28.98 21.05 8.67
N LEU A 181 28.28 21.93 9.38
CA LEU A 181 26.86 22.21 9.13
C LEU A 181 26.65 22.77 7.72
N GLY A 182 27.50 23.70 7.28
CA GLY A 182 27.42 24.28 5.93
C GLY A 182 27.60 23.23 4.82
N VAL A 183 28.61 22.36 4.96
CA VAL A 183 28.90 21.30 3.97
C VAL A 183 27.78 20.25 3.95
N LEU A 184 27.36 19.75 5.11
CA LEU A 184 26.31 18.75 5.19
C LEU A 184 24.97 19.33 4.75
N GLY A 185 24.65 20.56 5.14
CA GLY A 185 23.44 21.28 4.73
C GLY A 185 23.36 21.47 3.21
N TRP A 186 24.47 21.87 2.58
CA TRP A 186 24.55 21.96 1.10
C TRP A 186 24.37 20.61 0.42
N GLY A 187 25.01 19.56 0.96
CA GLY A 187 24.85 18.19 0.47
C GLY A 187 23.40 17.71 0.53
N ALA A 188 22.76 17.89 1.69
CA ALA A 188 21.36 17.53 1.90
C ALA A 188 20.40 18.30 1.00
N PHE A 189 20.61 19.62 0.83
CA PHE A 189 19.78 20.44 -0.06
C PHE A 189 19.87 19.93 -1.50
N ARG A 190 21.08 19.68 -2.00
CA ARG A 190 21.29 19.16 -3.36
C ARG A 190 20.70 17.76 -3.57
N ASP A 191 20.77 16.91 -2.55
CA ASP A 191 20.24 15.55 -2.59
C ASP A 191 18.70 15.54 -2.57
N SER A 192 18.09 16.35 -1.69
CA SER A 192 16.63 16.49 -1.60
C SER A 192 15.98 17.03 -2.89
N GLN A 193 16.65 17.94 -3.60
CA GLN A 193 16.19 18.41 -4.91
C GLN A 193 16.28 17.34 -6.01
N LYS A 194 17.17 16.36 -5.86
CA LYS A 194 17.46 15.35 -6.88
C LYS A 194 16.65 14.06 -6.70
N PHE A 195 16.39 13.65 -5.46
CA PHE A 195 15.76 12.36 -5.15
C PHE A 195 14.43 12.46 -4.38
N GLY A 196 13.97 13.67 -4.04
CA GLY A 196 12.85 13.84 -3.12
C GLY A 196 13.26 13.52 -1.66
N VAL A 197 12.34 13.70 -0.71
CA VAL A 197 12.59 13.38 0.70
C VAL A 197 12.57 11.87 0.91
N ASP A 198 13.43 11.37 1.80
CA ASP A 198 13.49 9.96 2.18
C ASP A 198 12.13 9.48 2.71
N THR A 199 11.39 8.77 1.86
CA THR A 199 10.03 8.26 2.12
C THR A 199 10.03 7.11 3.12
N LEU A 200 11.20 6.66 3.60
CA LEU A 200 11.35 5.59 4.58
C LEU A 200 11.37 6.10 6.04
N SER A 201 11.54 7.40 6.23
CA SER A 201 11.34 8.06 7.53
C SER A 201 9.88 7.93 7.94
N GLY A 202 9.61 7.38 9.13
CA GLY A 202 8.25 7.10 9.61
C GLY A 202 7.30 8.32 9.66
N ALA A 203 7.83 9.54 9.56
CA ALA A 203 7.06 10.79 9.48
C ALA A 203 6.84 11.30 8.03
N THR A 204 7.31 10.57 7.01
CA THR A 204 7.39 11.03 5.61
C THR A 204 6.94 9.98 4.59
N ILE A 205 6.05 9.05 4.96
CA ILE A 205 5.43 8.15 3.98
C ILE A 205 4.26 8.90 3.29
N GLN A 206 4.55 9.57 2.18
CA GLN A 206 3.53 9.86 1.15
C GLN A 206 3.83 8.99 -0.06
N ILE A 207 3.14 7.85 -0.16
CA ILE A 207 3.04 7.12 -1.42
C ILE A 207 1.88 7.79 -2.15
N GLY A 208 2.14 8.37 -3.33
CA GLY A 208 1.25 9.22 -4.11
C GLY A 208 0.00 8.54 -4.68
N GLY A 209 -0.79 7.89 -3.83
CA GLY A 209 -2.19 7.58 -4.10
C GLY A 209 -3.06 8.77 -3.69
N ALA A 210 -4.16 8.97 -4.42
CA ALA A 210 -5.21 9.90 -4.03
C ALA A 210 -5.67 9.58 -2.60
N ASP A 211 -5.77 10.60 -1.74
CA ASP A 211 -6.23 10.43 -0.37
C ASP A 211 -7.71 10.01 -0.36
N ILE A 212 -8.18 9.35 0.69
CA ILE A 212 -9.61 8.98 0.81
C ILE A 212 -10.54 10.19 0.71
N SER A 213 -10.05 11.38 1.08
CA SER A 213 -10.74 12.66 0.92
C SER A 213 -10.97 13.08 -0.54
N GLU A 214 -10.27 12.47 -1.50
CA GLU A 214 -10.44 12.71 -2.95
C GLU A 214 -11.52 11.83 -3.60
N LEU A 215 -12.25 11.02 -2.83
CA LEU A 215 -13.39 10.27 -3.36
C LEU A 215 -14.47 11.20 -3.92
N LYS A 216 -14.91 10.93 -5.15
CA LYS A 216 -15.92 11.71 -5.87
C LYS A 216 -17.36 11.37 -5.49
N GLY A 217 -17.59 10.26 -4.79
CA GLY A 217 -18.94 9.82 -4.41
C GLY A 217 -18.99 8.41 -3.84
N GLU A 218 -20.21 7.87 -3.75
CA GLU A 218 -20.42 6.47 -3.34
C GLU A 218 -20.32 5.53 -4.55
N LEU A 219 -19.51 4.48 -4.41
CA LEU A 219 -19.36 3.45 -5.44
C LEU A 219 -20.68 2.68 -5.64
N PRO A 220 -21.25 2.65 -6.87
CA PRO A 220 -22.50 1.94 -7.12
C PRO A 220 -22.38 0.44 -6.84
N LYS A 221 -23.49 -0.14 -6.38
CA LYS A 221 -23.61 -1.56 -6.01
C LYS A 221 -24.66 -2.27 -6.89
N GLY A 222 -24.61 -3.59 -6.88
CA GLY A 222 -25.60 -4.49 -7.44
C GLY A 222 -25.66 -5.77 -6.60
N LYS A 223 -26.44 -6.75 -7.02
CA LYS A 223 -26.63 -8.01 -6.32
C LYS A 223 -26.12 -9.22 -7.10
N ILE A 224 -25.51 -10.15 -6.38
CA ILE A 224 -25.31 -11.52 -6.85
C ILE A 224 -25.98 -12.43 -5.82
N GLY A 225 -27.09 -13.06 -6.23
CA GLY A 225 -28.00 -13.72 -5.29
C GLY A 225 -28.48 -12.73 -4.22
N ASP A 226 -28.31 -13.09 -2.95
CA ASP A 226 -28.68 -12.24 -1.81
C ASP A 226 -27.56 -11.28 -1.36
N HIS A 227 -26.39 -11.30 -2.01
CA HIS A 227 -25.27 -10.45 -1.66
C HIS A 227 -25.30 -9.14 -2.44
N GLU A 228 -25.42 -8.02 -1.73
CA GLU A 228 -25.14 -6.69 -2.30
C GLU A 228 -23.62 -6.47 -2.37
N ILE A 229 -23.09 -6.34 -3.58
CA ILE A 229 -21.67 -6.13 -3.85
C ILE A 229 -21.43 -4.87 -4.68
N SER A 230 -20.29 -4.22 -4.49
CA SER A 230 -19.83 -3.07 -5.29
C SER A 230 -19.60 -3.47 -6.75
N ARG A 231 -19.97 -2.61 -7.71
CA ARG A 231 -19.75 -2.83 -9.15
C ARG A 231 -18.27 -2.89 -9.54
N LEU A 232 -17.39 -2.37 -8.70
CA LEU A 232 -15.95 -2.65 -8.69
C LEU A 232 -15.64 -3.61 -7.54
N VAL A 233 -15.18 -4.81 -7.88
CA VAL A 233 -14.76 -5.88 -6.97
C VAL A 233 -13.23 -5.92 -6.92
N LEU A 234 -12.65 -6.03 -5.72
CA LEU A 234 -11.21 -6.11 -5.58
C LEU A 234 -10.70 -7.48 -6.07
N GLY A 235 -9.66 -7.47 -6.90
CA GLY A 235 -9.01 -8.67 -7.44
C GLY A 235 -7.85 -9.14 -6.57
N GLY A 236 -7.91 -10.39 -6.12
CA GLY A 236 -6.96 -10.98 -5.18
C GLY A 236 -5.68 -11.55 -5.79
N ASN A 237 -5.51 -11.55 -7.12
CA ASN A 237 -4.29 -12.08 -7.76
C ASN A 237 -3.02 -11.34 -7.30
N LEU A 238 -3.09 -10.01 -7.15
CA LEU A 238 -1.97 -9.20 -6.68
C LEU A 238 -1.56 -9.60 -5.26
N ILE A 239 -2.54 -9.78 -4.39
CA ILE A 239 -2.38 -10.20 -2.99
C ILE A 239 -1.79 -11.62 -2.90
N GLY A 240 -2.21 -12.52 -3.81
CA GLY A 240 -1.67 -13.89 -3.89
C GLY A 240 -0.31 -14.01 -4.55
N GLY A 241 0.29 -12.90 -5.03
CA GLY A 241 1.60 -12.91 -5.72
C GLY A 241 1.56 -13.42 -7.16
N TRP A 242 0.37 -13.58 -7.74
CA TRP A 242 0.17 -14.05 -9.12
C TRP A 242 0.19 -12.85 -10.08
N ALA A 243 1.32 -12.63 -10.74
CA ALA A 243 1.48 -11.55 -11.71
C ALA A 243 1.55 -12.10 -13.14
N HIS A 244 0.65 -11.62 -14.00
CA HIS A 244 0.79 -11.75 -15.44
C HIS A 244 1.64 -10.60 -15.95
N SER A 245 2.86 -10.89 -16.35
CA SER A 245 3.88 -9.86 -16.61
C SER A 245 4.66 -10.06 -17.89
N ARG A 246 4.22 -10.98 -18.77
CA ARG A 246 4.88 -11.26 -20.05
C ARG A 246 6.36 -11.60 -19.81
N ASP A 247 7.27 -10.80 -20.37
CA ASP A 247 8.73 -10.93 -20.22
C ASP A 247 9.31 -10.25 -18.97
N LEU A 248 8.50 -9.56 -18.16
CA LEU A 248 8.96 -8.91 -16.93
C LEU A 248 9.02 -9.91 -15.77
N HIS A 249 10.02 -10.80 -15.81
CA HIS A 249 10.17 -11.91 -14.85
C HIS A 249 10.35 -11.47 -13.39
N TYR A 250 10.75 -10.23 -13.12
CA TYR A 250 10.92 -9.72 -11.75
C TYR A 250 9.60 -9.36 -11.07
N VAL A 251 8.53 -9.14 -11.84
CA VAL A 251 7.27 -8.60 -11.32
C VAL A 251 6.58 -9.51 -10.30
N PRO A 252 6.50 -10.85 -10.48
CA PRO A 252 5.97 -11.73 -9.44
C PRO A 252 6.75 -11.65 -8.11
N SER A 253 8.08 -11.49 -8.17
CA SER A 253 8.91 -11.32 -6.96
C SER A 253 8.69 -9.95 -6.32
N LEU A 254 8.54 -8.89 -7.14
CA LEU A 254 8.19 -7.55 -6.66
C LEU A 254 6.82 -7.55 -5.97
N PHE A 255 5.81 -8.21 -6.54
CA PHE A 255 4.46 -8.27 -5.96
C PHE A 255 4.48 -9.01 -4.62
N ARG A 256 5.20 -10.13 -4.52
CA ARG A 256 5.33 -10.86 -3.26
C ARG A 256 6.10 -10.08 -2.20
N ALA A 257 7.13 -9.32 -2.59
CA ALA A 257 7.87 -8.46 -1.68
C ALA A 257 7.02 -7.26 -1.19
N TYR A 258 6.19 -6.72 -2.08
CA TYR A 258 5.32 -5.57 -1.79
C TYR A 258 4.13 -5.97 -0.92
N ASN A 259 3.40 -7.03 -1.31
CA ASN A 259 2.19 -7.51 -0.65
C ASN A 259 2.51 -8.37 0.58
N THR A 260 3.17 -7.77 1.55
CA THR A 260 3.23 -8.32 2.92
C THR A 260 1.83 -8.39 3.51
N GLU A 261 1.60 -9.28 4.49
CA GLU A 261 0.30 -9.39 5.18
C GLU A 261 -0.22 -8.02 5.67
N LYS A 262 0.67 -7.22 6.26
CA LYS A 262 0.39 -5.85 6.68
C LYS A 262 -0.11 -5.00 5.52
N LYS A 263 0.62 -4.97 4.40
CA LYS A 263 0.25 -4.18 3.21
C LYS A 263 -1.07 -4.67 2.59
N ILE A 264 -1.31 -5.97 2.59
CA ILE A 264 -2.59 -6.56 2.16
C ILE A 264 -3.73 -6.00 3.01
N PHE A 265 -3.57 -5.99 4.34
CA PHE A 265 -4.59 -5.49 5.25
C PHE A 265 -4.82 -3.97 5.10
N GLU A 266 -3.75 -3.19 4.92
CA GLU A 266 -3.85 -1.75 4.60
C GLU A 266 -4.67 -1.52 3.32
N THR A 267 -4.38 -2.29 2.26
CA THR A 267 -5.09 -2.21 0.97
C THR A 267 -6.56 -2.57 1.14
N LEU A 268 -6.89 -3.61 1.89
CA LEU A 268 -8.27 -4.03 2.17
C LEU A 268 -9.04 -2.96 2.96
N ILE A 269 -8.44 -2.39 4.00
CA ILE A 269 -9.04 -1.30 4.79
C ILE A 269 -9.30 -0.08 3.91
N LEU A 270 -8.34 0.29 3.06
CA LEU A 270 -8.51 1.40 2.13
C LEU A 270 -9.63 1.13 1.13
N ALA A 271 -9.70 -0.08 0.57
CA ALA A 271 -10.76 -0.50 -0.34
C ALA A 271 -12.15 -0.42 0.32
N GLU A 272 -12.30 -0.91 1.54
CA GLU A 272 -13.56 -0.80 2.29
C GLU A 272 -13.95 0.64 2.58
N LYS A 273 -12.99 1.48 3.00
CA LYS A 273 -13.23 2.93 3.17
C LYS A 273 -13.63 3.61 1.87
N ALA A 274 -13.10 3.14 0.74
CA ALA A 274 -13.43 3.64 -0.59
C ALA A 274 -14.76 3.10 -1.15
N GLY A 275 -15.47 2.26 -0.39
CA GLY A 275 -16.78 1.73 -0.75
C GLY A 275 -16.75 0.38 -1.47
N VAL A 276 -15.57 -0.20 -1.71
CA VAL A 276 -15.44 -1.57 -2.22
C VAL A 276 -15.77 -2.54 -1.09
N ASN A 277 -16.79 -3.38 -1.27
CA ASN A 277 -17.28 -4.26 -0.20
C ASN A 277 -17.06 -5.75 -0.49
N SER A 278 -16.34 -6.08 -1.56
CA SER A 278 -16.13 -7.46 -2.00
C SER A 278 -14.74 -7.67 -2.61
N ILE A 279 -14.20 -8.88 -2.46
CA ILE A 279 -12.93 -9.31 -3.02
C ILE A 279 -13.06 -10.72 -3.62
N ASN A 280 -12.48 -10.93 -4.80
CA ASN A 280 -12.35 -12.24 -5.44
C ASN A 280 -10.92 -12.78 -5.31
N ILE A 281 -10.74 -13.95 -4.69
CA ILE A 281 -9.42 -14.48 -4.33
C ILE A 281 -9.18 -15.89 -4.88
N GLY A 282 -7.91 -16.23 -5.10
CA GLY A 282 -7.49 -17.62 -5.28
C GLY A 282 -7.57 -18.41 -3.98
N PHE A 283 -7.81 -19.72 -4.07
CA PHE A 283 -7.95 -20.61 -2.91
C PHE A 283 -6.86 -20.46 -1.82
N PRO A 284 -5.55 -20.33 -2.14
CA PRO A 284 -4.51 -20.20 -1.11
C PRO A 284 -4.64 -18.97 -0.21
N THR A 285 -5.37 -17.94 -0.64
CA THR A 285 -5.50 -16.67 0.10
C THR A 285 -6.63 -16.70 1.13
N ASN A 286 -7.44 -17.78 1.20
CA ASN A 286 -8.56 -17.87 2.14
C ASN A 286 -8.15 -17.67 3.61
N ASP A 287 -7.03 -18.25 4.03
CA ASP A 287 -6.51 -18.12 5.40
C ASP A 287 -6.21 -16.65 5.76
N THR A 288 -5.54 -15.92 4.87
CA THR A 288 -5.25 -14.50 5.02
C THR A 288 -6.52 -13.67 5.19
N LEU A 289 -7.58 -13.96 4.41
CA LEU A 289 -8.85 -13.23 4.50
C LEU A 289 -9.65 -13.61 5.75
N ALA A 290 -9.62 -14.87 6.18
CA ALA A 290 -10.22 -15.29 7.44
C ALA A 290 -9.55 -14.60 8.63
N LYS A 291 -8.21 -14.52 8.62
CA LYS A 291 -7.42 -13.79 9.62
C LYS A 291 -7.75 -12.29 9.60
N TYR A 292 -7.83 -11.68 8.42
CA TYR A 292 -8.23 -10.27 8.26
C TYR A 292 -9.59 -10.00 8.92
N LYS A 293 -10.64 -10.72 8.52
CA LYS A 293 -12.00 -10.56 9.07
C LYS A 293 -12.02 -10.74 10.59
N LYS A 294 -11.30 -11.74 11.12
CA LYS A 294 -11.20 -12.00 12.56
C LYS A 294 -10.51 -10.86 13.33
N MET A 295 -9.46 -10.27 12.77
CA MET A 295 -8.67 -9.22 13.43
C MET A 295 -9.33 -7.85 13.37
N THR A 296 -10.02 -7.53 12.28
CA THR A 296 -10.58 -6.19 12.05
C THR A 296 -12.08 -6.10 12.30
N GLY A 297 -12.78 -7.24 12.36
CA GLY A 297 -14.25 -7.26 12.34
C GLY A 297 -14.84 -6.90 10.97
N SER A 298 -14.01 -6.90 9.91
CA SER A 298 -14.42 -6.57 8.54
C SER A 298 -15.59 -7.43 8.06
N LYS A 299 -16.47 -6.80 7.28
CA LYS A 299 -17.63 -7.44 6.65
C LYS A 299 -17.45 -7.63 5.14
N ILE A 300 -16.24 -7.41 4.63
CA ILE A 300 -15.93 -7.59 3.21
C ILE A 300 -16.36 -9.00 2.76
N LYS A 301 -17.04 -9.04 1.61
CA LYS A 301 -17.53 -10.28 1.00
C LYS A 301 -16.40 -10.99 0.29
N VAL A 302 -16.15 -12.23 0.67
CA VAL A 302 -15.07 -13.04 0.09
C VAL A 302 -15.64 -14.00 -0.94
N ILE A 303 -15.24 -13.82 -2.20
CA ILE A 303 -15.51 -14.73 -3.30
C ILE A 303 -14.28 -15.64 -3.48
N SER A 304 -14.43 -16.93 -3.18
CA SER A 304 -13.33 -17.89 -3.23
C SER A 304 -13.33 -18.68 -4.53
N GLN A 305 -12.25 -18.59 -5.29
CA GLN A 305 -12.03 -19.45 -6.45
C GLN A 305 -11.58 -20.84 -5.99
N VAL A 306 -12.37 -21.86 -6.31
CA VAL A 306 -12.10 -23.26 -5.98
C VAL A 306 -11.84 -24.08 -7.22
N HIS A 307 -11.15 -25.19 -7.04
CA HIS A 307 -10.85 -26.15 -8.09
C HIS A 307 -10.97 -27.59 -7.58
N PRO A 308 -11.25 -28.57 -8.46
CA PRO A 308 -11.28 -29.97 -8.08
C PRO A 308 -9.86 -30.48 -7.79
N ASP A 309 -9.78 -31.55 -7.00
CA ASP A 309 -8.61 -32.41 -6.94
C ASP A 309 -8.83 -33.58 -7.90
N MET A 310 -8.26 -33.47 -9.10
CA MET A 310 -8.39 -34.49 -10.13
C MET A 310 -7.50 -35.72 -9.89
N GLU A 311 -6.45 -35.59 -9.07
CA GLU A 311 -5.53 -36.69 -8.78
C GLU A 311 -6.18 -37.69 -7.82
N ASN A 312 -6.90 -37.18 -6.81
CA ASN A 312 -7.57 -38.00 -5.81
C ASN A 312 -9.06 -38.26 -6.11
N ASN A 313 -9.58 -37.79 -7.26
CA ASN A 313 -11.00 -37.80 -7.60
C ASN A 313 -11.90 -37.17 -6.51
N ASP A 314 -11.38 -36.18 -5.77
CA ASP A 314 -12.16 -35.40 -4.82
C ASP A 314 -12.43 -34.00 -5.40
N TYR A 315 -13.57 -33.88 -6.08
CA TYR A 315 -13.96 -32.63 -6.72
C TYR A 315 -14.47 -31.57 -5.73
N TYR A 316 -14.68 -31.94 -4.47
CA TYR A 316 -15.36 -31.11 -3.48
C TYR A 316 -14.44 -30.63 -2.35
N VAL A 317 -13.23 -31.18 -2.22
CA VAL A 317 -12.27 -30.86 -1.15
C VAL A 317 -12.10 -29.35 -0.93
N ASN A 318 -11.90 -28.57 -1.99
CA ASN A 318 -11.68 -27.14 -1.88
C ASN A 318 -12.99 -26.35 -1.70
N ILE A 319 -14.13 -26.89 -2.13
CA ILE A 319 -15.44 -26.31 -1.80
C ILE A 319 -15.66 -26.40 -0.29
N ASN A 320 -15.49 -27.59 0.29
CA ASN A 320 -15.71 -27.81 1.72
C ASN A 320 -14.75 -26.95 2.57
N LYS A 321 -13.46 -26.92 2.21
CA LYS A 321 -12.48 -26.07 2.90
C LYS A 321 -12.80 -24.57 2.78
N ALA A 322 -13.28 -24.11 1.62
CA ALA A 322 -13.68 -22.71 1.46
C ALA A 322 -14.84 -22.34 2.41
N ILE A 323 -15.80 -23.26 2.59
CA ILE A 323 -16.88 -23.11 3.58
C ILE A 323 -16.30 -23.03 5.00
N ASP A 324 -15.35 -23.90 5.35
CA ASP A 324 -14.69 -23.90 6.67
C ASP A 324 -13.97 -22.57 6.96
N PHE A 325 -13.42 -21.91 5.92
CA PHE A 325 -12.83 -20.57 6.04
C PHE A 325 -13.86 -19.44 6.24
N GLY A 326 -15.16 -19.72 6.10
CA GLY A 326 -16.22 -18.73 6.27
C GLY A 326 -16.30 -17.71 5.13
N VAL A 327 -16.07 -18.15 3.89
CA VAL A 327 -16.24 -17.34 2.68
C VAL A 327 -17.72 -17.03 2.43
N ASP A 328 -18.02 -16.05 1.59
CA ASP A 328 -19.40 -15.61 1.30
C ASP A 328 -19.93 -16.21 -0.01
N ILE A 329 -19.10 -16.29 -1.06
CA ILE A 329 -19.46 -16.80 -2.39
C ILE A 329 -18.39 -17.79 -2.86
N ILE A 330 -18.77 -18.86 -3.56
CA ILE A 330 -17.86 -19.87 -4.09
C ILE A 330 -17.93 -19.89 -5.62
N GLN A 331 -16.77 -19.87 -6.27
CA GLN A 331 -16.66 -19.78 -7.72
C GLN A 331 -15.74 -20.88 -8.26
N VAL A 332 -16.17 -21.62 -9.28
CA VAL A 332 -15.28 -22.51 -10.02
C VAL A 332 -14.25 -21.65 -10.78
N GLN A 333 -12.97 -21.92 -10.56
CA GLN A 333 -11.86 -21.15 -11.13
C GLN A 333 -11.83 -21.20 -12.67
N GLY A 334 -11.45 -20.08 -13.29
CA GLY A 334 -11.43 -19.90 -14.75
C GLY A 334 -10.61 -20.93 -15.50
N ASN A 335 -9.34 -21.10 -15.12
CA ASN A 335 -8.43 -22.08 -15.71
C ASN A 335 -9.03 -23.50 -15.67
N TRP A 336 -9.65 -23.86 -14.54
CA TRP A 336 -10.23 -25.18 -14.36
C TRP A 336 -11.48 -25.40 -15.21
N CYS A 337 -12.33 -24.38 -15.38
CA CYS A 337 -13.43 -24.46 -16.34
C CYS A 337 -12.89 -24.69 -17.76
N ASP A 338 -11.90 -23.90 -18.17
CA ASP A 338 -11.27 -24.02 -19.50
C ASP A 338 -10.68 -25.42 -19.71
N TRP A 339 -9.91 -25.94 -18.75
CA TRP A 339 -9.30 -27.28 -18.83
C TRP A 339 -10.33 -28.40 -18.86
N LEU A 340 -11.33 -28.35 -17.98
CA LEU A 340 -12.36 -29.39 -17.90
C LEU A 340 -13.21 -29.43 -19.18
N VAL A 341 -13.56 -28.28 -19.77
CA VAL A 341 -14.26 -28.26 -21.06
C VAL A 341 -13.37 -28.80 -22.18
N ARG A 342 -12.13 -28.29 -22.31
CA ARG A 342 -11.17 -28.73 -23.33
C ARG A 342 -10.95 -30.24 -23.29
N ASP A 343 -10.89 -30.80 -22.09
CA ASP A 343 -10.57 -32.22 -21.86
C ASP A 343 -11.83 -33.11 -21.81
N ASN A 344 -13.00 -32.60 -22.22
CA ASN A 344 -14.29 -33.31 -22.24
C ASN A 344 -14.75 -33.85 -20.87
N LYS A 345 -14.50 -33.10 -19.80
CA LYS A 345 -14.86 -33.40 -18.40
C LYS A 345 -15.84 -32.37 -17.81
N ILE A 346 -16.79 -31.91 -18.63
CA ILE A 346 -17.79 -30.90 -18.25
C ILE A 346 -18.67 -31.38 -17.08
N ASP A 347 -18.87 -32.69 -16.94
CA ASP A 347 -19.62 -33.30 -15.84
C ASP A 347 -19.04 -32.97 -14.44
N VAL A 348 -17.73 -32.73 -14.36
CA VAL A 348 -17.07 -32.30 -13.11
C VAL A 348 -17.51 -30.89 -12.73
N ILE A 349 -17.67 -29.98 -13.71
CA ILE A 349 -18.17 -28.63 -13.48
C ILE A 349 -19.60 -28.69 -12.93
N GLU A 350 -20.47 -29.48 -13.56
CA GLU A 350 -21.85 -29.66 -13.10
C GLU A 350 -21.90 -30.17 -11.65
N LYS A 351 -21.11 -31.20 -11.33
CA LYS A 351 -20.99 -31.75 -9.97
C LYS A 351 -20.57 -30.69 -8.96
N MET A 352 -19.56 -29.88 -9.28
CA MET A 352 -19.08 -28.80 -8.41
C MET A 352 -20.14 -27.71 -8.21
N MET A 353 -20.79 -27.27 -9.29
CA MET A 353 -21.85 -26.25 -9.24
C MET A 353 -23.03 -26.70 -8.36
N ASN A 354 -23.48 -27.96 -8.54
CA ASN A 354 -24.53 -28.55 -7.72
C ASN A 354 -24.10 -28.69 -6.26
N ARG A 355 -22.85 -29.08 -5.99
CA ARG A 355 -22.31 -29.17 -4.63
C ARG A 355 -22.36 -27.82 -3.92
N ILE A 356 -21.93 -26.74 -4.57
CA ILE A 356 -21.94 -25.39 -3.99
C ILE A 356 -23.37 -24.97 -3.62
N ARG A 357 -24.32 -25.13 -4.55
CA ARG A 357 -25.74 -24.79 -4.33
C ARG A 357 -26.38 -25.63 -3.22
N ASN A 358 -26.08 -26.93 -3.17
CA ASN A 358 -26.58 -27.83 -2.12
C ASN A 358 -26.07 -27.46 -0.71
N GLN A 359 -25.00 -26.68 -0.60
CA GLN A 359 -24.52 -26.13 0.67
C GLN A 359 -25.14 -24.76 0.99
N GLY A 360 -26.04 -24.25 0.15
CA GLY A 360 -26.69 -22.95 0.33
C GLY A 360 -25.86 -21.74 -0.14
N TYR A 361 -24.79 -21.98 -0.90
CA TYR A 361 -23.92 -20.93 -1.42
C TYR A 361 -24.29 -20.54 -2.85
N ILE A 362 -24.01 -19.28 -3.19
CA ILE A 362 -24.01 -18.80 -4.57
C ILE A 362 -22.85 -19.46 -5.33
N ALA A 363 -23.16 -20.06 -6.47
CA ALA A 363 -22.24 -20.76 -7.33
C ALA A 363 -21.89 -19.92 -8.57
N GLY A 364 -20.66 -19.41 -8.60
CA GLY A 364 -20.09 -18.71 -9.76
C GLY A 364 -19.32 -19.65 -10.69
N LEU A 365 -19.28 -19.33 -11.99
CA LEU A 365 -18.46 -20.03 -12.97
C LEU A 365 -17.61 -19.04 -13.77
N ALA A 366 -16.29 -19.21 -13.73
CA ALA A 366 -15.36 -18.36 -14.45
C ALA A 366 -14.75 -19.04 -15.68
N SER A 367 -14.26 -18.26 -16.65
CA SER A 367 -13.41 -18.77 -17.74
C SER A 367 -12.53 -17.69 -18.37
N HIS A 368 -11.42 -18.08 -19.02
CA HIS A 368 -10.67 -17.18 -19.89
C HIS A 368 -11.21 -17.23 -21.31
N THR A 369 -11.50 -18.41 -21.86
CA THR A 369 -12.10 -18.52 -23.19
C THR A 369 -13.62 -18.51 -23.11
N VAL A 370 -14.30 -17.83 -24.04
CA VAL A 370 -15.77 -17.79 -24.04
C VAL A 370 -16.37 -19.14 -24.42
N ASP A 371 -15.64 -19.94 -25.20
CA ASP A 371 -16.03 -21.27 -25.64
C ASP A 371 -16.37 -22.20 -24.48
N ALA A 372 -15.66 -22.08 -23.35
CA ALA A 372 -15.92 -22.88 -22.15
C ALA A 372 -17.31 -22.60 -21.56
N LEU A 373 -17.70 -21.32 -21.48
CA LEU A 373 -19.02 -20.93 -20.96
C LEU A 373 -20.14 -21.26 -21.92
N ILE A 374 -19.89 -21.10 -23.23
CA ILE A 374 -20.86 -21.51 -24.27
C ILE A 374 -21.11 -23.01 -24.18
N ALA A 375 -20.07 -23.84 -24.10
CA ALA A 375 -20.21 -25.29 -23.97
C ALA A 375 -20.95 -25.69 -22.68
N CYS A 376 -20.69 -25.00 -21.56
CA CYS A 376 -21.44 -25.22 -20.32
C CYS A 376 -22.91 -24.82 -20.46
N GLU A 377 -23.21 -23.67 -21.07
CA GLU A 377 -24.58 -23.18 -21.29
C GLU A 377 -25.38 -24.12 -22.22
N GLU A 378 -24.75 -24.64 -23.28
CA GLU A 378 -25.36 -25.61 -24.20
C GLU A 378 -25.71 -26.94 -23.53
N GLN A 379 -24.99 -27.30 -22.46
CA GLN A 379 -25.30 -28.46 -21.60
C GLN A 379 -26.26 -28.12 -20.45
N GLY A 380 -26.78 -26.89 -20.39
CA GLY A 380 -27.69 -26.43 -19.34
C GLY A 380 -27.02 -26.06 -18.01
N ILE A 381 -25.69 -26.00 -17.96
CA ILE A 381 -24.92 -25.61 -16.77
C ILE A 381 -24.85 -24.08 -16.70
N ILE A 382 -25.89 -23.49 -16.13
CA ILE A 382 -26.01 -22.05 -15.92
C ILE A 382 -25.64 -21.73 -14.46
N PRO A 383 -24.62 -20.89 -14.18
CA PRO A 383 -24.24 -20.47 -12.84
C PRO A 383 -25.17 -19.36 -12.30
N ASP A 384 -25.02 -19.03 -11.03
CA ASP A 384 -25.74 -17.89 -10.43
C ASP A 384 -25.14 -16.55 -10.89
N TYR A 385 -23.88 -16.56 -11.33
CA TYR A 385 -23.24 -15.49 -12.11
C TYR A 385 -22.05 -16.05 -12.91
N TYR A 386 -21.73 -15.41 -14.03
CA TYR A 386 -20.52 -15.70 -14.79
C TYR A 386 -19.38 -14.74 -14.40
N MET A 387 -18.14 -15.21 -14.46
CA MET A 387 -16.96 -14.34 -14.42
C MET A 387 -16.10 -14.56 -15.67
N LYS A 388 -16.01 -13.55 -16.55
CA LYS A 388 -15.42 -13.72 -17.89
C LYS A 388 -14.34 -12.68 -18.17
N THR A 389 -13.26 -13.07 -18.83
CA THR A 389 -12.27 -12.09 -19.29
C THR A 389 -12.94 -11.14 -20.30
N MET A 390 -12.90 -9.84 -20.02
CA MET A 390 -13.63 -8.84 -20.81
C MET A 390 -12.78 -7.61 -21.04
N HIS A 391 -12.12 -7.55 -22.19
CA HIS A 391 -11.39 -6.37 -22.65
C HIS A 391 -11.25 -6.40 -24.18
N HIS A 392 -11.05 -5.25 -24.82
CA HIS A 392 -10.64 -5.20 -26.22
C HIS A 392 -9.19 -5.66 -26.37
N ASP A 393 -8.77 -5.90 -27.61
CA ASP A 393 -7.42 -6.31 -27.99
C ASP A 393 -6.59 -5.18 -28.64
N LYS A 394 -7.09 -3.94 -28.61
CA LYS A 394 -6.40 -2.73 -29.13
C LYS A 394 -5.24 -2.24 -28.25
N TYR A 395 -4.26 -3.10 -27.97
CA TYR A 395 -3.05 -2.74 -27.24
C TYR A 395 -1.84 -3.49 -27.81
N TRP A 396 -0.65 -2.92 -27.66
CA TRP A 396 0.57 -3.34 -28.36
C TRP A 396 0.89 -4.83 -28.26
N SER A 397 0.73 -5.40 -27.07
CA SER A 397 1.08 -6.81 -26.83
C SER A 397 0.00 -7.80 -27.25
N ALA A 398 -1.17 -7.37 -27.72
CA ALA A 398 -2.18 -8.30 -28.21
C ALA A 398 -1.75 -8.92 -29.55
N HIS A 399 -1.65 -10.25 -29.60
CA HIS A 399 -1.26 -10.92 -30.84
C HIS A 399 -2.42 -10.96 -31.87
N PRO A 400 -2.12 -11.04 -33.19
CA PRO A 400 -3.13 -10.97 -34.24
C PRO A 400 -4.22 -12.03 -34.13
N ILE A 401 -5.45 -11.67 -34.51
CA ILE A 401 -6.64 -12.51 -34.35
C ILE A 401 -6.56 -13.81 -35.15
N GLU A 402 -5.92 -13.77 -36.32
CA GLU A 402 -5.68 -14.92 -37.20
C GLU A 402 -4.80 -16.01 -36.57
N ASN A 403 -4.03 -15.66 -35.53
CA ASN A 403 -3.15 -16.58 -34.81
C ASN A 403 -3.72 -17.05 -33.46
N ARG A 404 -4.94 -16.60 -33.11
CA ARG A 404 -5.59 -16.94 -31.84
C ARG A 404 -6.28 -18.28 -31.93
N VAL A 405 -6.19 -19.06 -30.86
CA VAL A 405 -6.88 -20.35 -30.74
C VAL A 405 -7.57 -20.44 -29.39
N ALA A 406 -8.79 -20.97 -29.38
CA ALA A 406 -9.53 -21.18 -28.13
C ALA A 406 -8.69 -21.98 -27.12
N PHE A 407 -8.88 -21.70 -25.83
CA PHE A 407 -8.18 -22.36 -24.72
C PHE A 407 -6.65 -22.13 -24.64
N GLU A 408 -6.08 -21.14 -25.33
CA GLU A 408 -4.62 -20.93 -25.33
C GLU A 408 -4.06 -20.17 -24.10
N VAL A 409 -4.90 -19.53 -23.29
CA VAL A 409 -4.47 -18.63 -22.19
C VAL A 409 -3.62 -19.33 -21.12
N ASP A 410 -3.82 -20.64 -20.92
CA ASP A 410 -2.97 -21.49 -20.08
C ASP A 410 -2.21 -22.54 -20.89
N GLY A 411 -2.07 -22.29 -22.19
CA GLY A 411 -1.39 -23.15 -23.14
C GLY A 411 0.10 -22.86 -23.26
N LYS A 412 0.66 -23.29 -24.39
CA LYS A 412 2.06 -23.07 -24.70
C LYS A 412 2.33 -21.58 -24.94
N ARG A 413 3.38 -21.06 -24.30
CA ARG A 413 3.93 -19.74 -24.59
C ARG A 413 4.92 -19.83 -25.75
N TYR A 414 4.84 -18.89 -26.68
CA TYR A 414 5.66 -18.84 -27.89
C TYR A 414 6.57 -17.62 -27.88
N LEU A 415 7.82 -17.77 -28.34
CA LEU A 415 8.73 -16.63 -28.52
C LEU A 415 8.41 -15.80 -29.78
N ASP A 416 7.59 -16.34 -30.68
CA ASP A 416 7.05 -15.59 -31.81
C ASP A 416 6.08 -14.52 -31.28
N HIS A 417 6.39 -13.25 -31.58
CA HIS A 417 5.63 -12.10 -31.14
C HIS A 417 4.16 -12.12 -31.59
N ASN A 418 3.87 -12.80 -32.70
CA ASN A 418 2.53 -12.91 -33.24
C ASN A 418 1.70 -14.04 -32.61
N ARG A 419 2.18 -14.64 -31.52
CA ARG A 419 1.54 -15.75 -30.82
C ARG A 419 1.37 -15.47 -29.33
N PHE A 420 0.61 -16.34 -28.66
CA PHE A 420 0.37 -16.22 -27.23
C PHE A 420 1.66 -16.33 -26.40
N HIS A 421 1.84 -15.35 -25.52
CA HIS A 421 2.91 -15.27 -24.53
C HIS A 421 2.43 -14.47 -23.30
N ASP A 422 1.39 -14.94 -22.62
CA ASP A 422 0.87 -14.28 -21.41
C ASP A 422 0.46 -12.80 -21.64
N ASN A 423 0.00 -12.51 -22.87
CA ASN A 423 -0.18 -11.17 -23.40
C ASN A 423 -1.64 -10.84 -23.76
N LEU A 424 -2.50 -11.85 -23.93
CA LEU A 424 -3.90 -11.70 -24.33
C LEU A 424 -4.82 -12.68 -23.58
N PHE A 425 -5.84 -12.16 -22.90
CA PHE A 425 -6.70 -12.99 -22.05
C PHE A 425 -8.17 -13.04 -22.50
N CYS A 426 -8.62 -12.06 -23.28
CA CYS A 426 -9.89 -12.07 -24.01
C CYS A 426 -9.57 -12.26 -25.50
N LEU A 427 -9.46 -13.52 -25.92
CA LEU A 427 -9.00 -13.87 -27.28
C LEU A 427 -9.95 -13.39 -28.37
N PHE A 428 -11.26 -13.50 -28.11
CA PHE A 428 -12.31 -13.14 -29.06
C PHE A 428 -13.29 -12.18 -28.39
N PRO A 429 -13.00 -10.86 -28.37
CA PRO A 429 -13.84 -9.88 -27.72
C PRO A 429 -15.27 -9.87 -28.27
N ASP A 430 -15.45 -9.87 -29.59
CA ASP A 430 -16.79 -9.82 -30.20
C ASP A 430 -17.65 -11.05 -29.83
N LYS A 431 -17.07 -12.25 -29.91
CA LYS A 431 -17.72 -13.49 -29.45
C LYS A 431 -18.04 -13.45 -27.95
N THR A 432 -17.20 -12.80 -27.16
CA THR A 432 -17.46 -12.59 -25.73
C THR A 432 -18.63 -11.64 -25.52
N ILE A 433 -18.73 -10.56 -26.30
CA ILE A 433 -19.86 -9.61 -26.24
C ILE A 433 -21.16 -10.33 -26.57
N GLU A 434 -21.21 -11.11 -27.66
CA GLU A 434 -22.40 -11.85 -28.07
C GLU A 434 -22.90 -12.80 -26.97
N PHE A 435 -21.99 -13.54 -26.33
CA PHE A 435 -22.33 -14.40 -25.19
C PHE A 435 -22.86 -13.59 -24.00
N VAL A 436 -22.19 -12.49 -23.65
CA VAL A 436 -22.58 -11.65 -22.51
C VAL A 436 -23.95 -11.00 -22.76
N GLU A 437 -24.23 -10.49 -23.97
CA GLU A 437 -25.52 -9.90 -24.32
C GLU A 437 -26.70 -10.86 -24.13
N ARG A 438 -26.53 -12.15 -24.46
CA ARG A 438 -27.58 -13.15 -24.27
C ARG A 438 -27.74 -13.62 -22.83
N ALA A 439 -26.67 -13.63 -22.03
CA ALA A 439 -26.67 -14.13 -20.65
C ALA A 439 -27.74 -13.46 -19.79
N LYS A 440 -28.51 -14.26 -19.03
CA LYS A 440 -29.63 -13.81 -18.19
C LYS A 440 -29.32 -13.78 -16.68
N VAL A 441 -28.06 -13.99 -16.33
CA VAL A 441 -27.53 -13.88 -14.96
C VAL A 441 -26.47 -12.78 -14.91
N PRO A 442 -26.08 -12.29 -13.72
CA PRO A 442 -25.00 -11.32 -13.60
C PRO A 442 -23.70 -11.79 -14.28
N VAL A 443 -22.98 -10.87 -14.90
CA VAL A 443 -21.66 -11.10 -15.49
C VAL A 443 -20.63 -10.20 -14.84
N MET A 444 -19.58 -10.80 -14.28
CA MET A 444 -18.43 -10.10 -13.74
C MET A 444 -17.28 -10.14 -14.75
N GLY A 445 -16.93 -8.99 -15.33
CA GLY A 445 -15.77 -8.85 -16.19
C GLY A 445 -14.47 -8.90 -15.37
N PHE A 446 -13.50 -9.72 -15.78
CA PHE A 446 -12.17 -9.70 -15.16
C PHE A 446 -11.06 -9.57 -16.20
N LYS A 447 -9.84 -9.29 -15.75
CA LYS A 447 -8.72 -8.89 -16.61
C LYS A 447 -9.07 -7.74 -17.56
N VAL A 448 -9.98 -6.85 -17.14
CA VAL A 448 -10.47 -5.71 -17.92
C VAL A 448 -9.34 -4.76 -18.36
N LEU A 449 -8.19 -4.81 -17.67
CA LEU A 449 -6.99 -4.03 -17.95
C LEU A 449 -5.92 -4.79 -18.74
N ALA A 450 -6.19 -6.02 -19.19
CA ALA A 450 -5.23 -6.89 -19.87
C ALA A 450 -3.86 -6.96 -19.16
N ALA A 451 -3.88 -7.15 -17.84
CA ALA A 451 -2.68 -7.11 -16.98
C ALA A 451 -1.85 -5.83 -17.17
N GLY A 452 -2.52 -4.68 -17.07
CA GLY A 452 -1.92 -3.34 -17.12
C GLY A 452 -1.60 -2.80 -18.52
N ALA A 453 -1.98 -3.51 -19.59
CA ALA A 453 -1.80 -3.00 -20.96
C ALA A 453 -2.89 -2.01 -21.39
N ILE A 454 -4.04 -2.01 -20.71
CA ILE A 454 -5.15 -1.07 -20.94
C ILE A 454 -5.30 -0.22 -19.67
N LYS A 455 -5.54 1.08 -19.86
CA LYS A 455 -5.76 2.01 -18.74
C LYS A 455 -7.12 1.76 -18.08
N PRO A 456 -7.28 2.06 -16.78
CA PRO A 456 -8.55 1.90 -16.07
C PRO A 456 -9.76 2.55 -16.76
N ASP A 457 -9.64 3.81 -17.20
CA ASP A 457 -10.73 4.54 -17.85
C ASP A 457 -11.25 3.87 -19.12
N ASP A 458 -10.34 3.36 -19.96
CA ASP A 458 -10.67 2.66 -21.19
C ASP A 458 -11.24 1.26 -20.91
N GLY A 459 -10.52 0.46 -20.13
CA GLY A 459 -10.87 -0.94 -19.86
C GLY A 459 -12.18 -1.09 -19.10
N PHE A 460 -12.42 -0.25 -18.08
CA PHE A 460 -13.65 -0.29 -17.28
C PHE A 460 -14.85 0.14 -18.15
N ASN A 461 -14.69 1.23 -18.91
CA ASN A 461 -15.75 1.73 -19.78
C ASN A 461 -16.10 0.68 -20.85
N TRP A 462 -15.10 0.06 -21.46
CA TRP A 462 -15.31 -1.01 -22.44
C TRP A 462 -16.07 -2.19 -21.82
N ALA A 463 -15.67 -2.66 -20.64
CA ALA A 463 -16.33 -3.79 -19.98
C ALA A 463 -17.79 -3.49 -19.62
N PHE A 464 -18.05 -2.35 -18.96
CA PHE A 464 -19.41 -1.96 -18.58
C PHE A 464 -20.30 -1.65 -19.77
N LYS A 465 -19.78 -0.99 -20.80
CA LYS A 465 -20.54 -0.72 -22.03
C LYS A 465 -20.97 -2.01 -22.71
N ASN A 466 -20.09 -3.02 -22.73
CA ASN A 466 -20.32 -4.30 -23.38
C ASN A 466 -20.95 -5.37 -22.47
N GLY A 467 -21.66 -4.96 -21.42
CA GLY A 467 -22.60 -5.84 -20.72
C GLY A 467 -22.12 -6.42 -19.39
N ALA A 468 -20.88 -6.17 -18.94
CA ALA A 468 -20.44 -6.55 -17.60
C ALA A 468 -21.28 -5.83 -16.53
N ASP A 469 -21.83 -6.54 -15.56
CA ASP A 469 -22.58 -5.95 -14.45
C ASP A 469 -21.65 -5.51 -13.30
N PHE A 470 -20.55 -6.25 -13.16
CA PHE A 470 -19.48 -6.02 -12.19
C PHE A 470 -18.14 -6.12 -12.92
N ILE A 471 -17.10 -5.47 -12.41
CA ILE A 471 -15.72 -5.72 -12.83
C ILE A 471 -14.87 -6.16 -11.63
N CYS A 472 -13.96 -7.09 -11.85
CA CYS A 472 -12.98 -7.54 -10.86
C CYS A 472 -11.59 -7.08 -11.26
N VAL A 473 -11.00 -6.20 -10.44
CA VAL A 473 -9.77 -5.48 -10.78
C VAL A 473 -8.74 -5.64 -9.67
N GLY A 474 -7.56 -6.15 -10.02
CA GLY A 474 -6.42 -6.11 -9.10
C GLY A 474 -5.88 -4.69 -9.01
N MET A 475 -5.88 -4.13 -7.80
CA MET A 475 -5.44 -2.75 -7.54
C MET A 475 -4.41 -2.75 -6.41
N PHE A 476 -3.37 -1.93 -6.53
CA PHE A 476 -2.51 -1.58 -5.39
C PHE A 476 -3.17 -0.49 -4.53
N ASP A 477 -2.73 -0.35 -3.28
CA ASP A 477 -3.21 0.69 -2.35
C ASP A 477 -3.24 2.09 -3.00
N PHE A 478 -2.18 2.48 -3.70
CA PHE A 478 -2.10 3.78 -4.38
C PHE A 478 -3.00 3.93 -5.61
N GLN A 479 -3.67 2.85 -6.06
CA GLN A 479 -4.62 2.87 -7.18
C GLN A 479 -6.08 2.86 -6.73
N VAL A 480 -6.38 2.38 -5.52
CA VAL A 480 -7.75 2.11 -5.05
C VAL A 480 -8.67 3.32 -5.24
N VAL A 481 -8.29 4.49 -4.72
CA VAL A 481 -9.13 5.70 -4.76
C VAL A 481 -9.36 6.16 -6.21
N ASN A 482 -8.32 6.13 -7.03
CA ASN A 482 -8.42 6.52 -8.44
C ASN A 482 -9.33 5.57 -9.23
N ASP A 483 -9.17 4.26 -9.06
CA ASP A 483 -9.98 3.27 -9.78
C ASP A 483 -11.45 3.29 -9.33
N VAL A 484 -11.71 3.59 -8.05
CA VAL A 484 -13.07 3.85 -7.54
C VAL A 484 -13.67 5.09 -8.20
N ASN A 485 -12.94 6.20 -8.23
CA ASN A 485 -13.39 7.44 -8.87
C ASN A 485 -13.68 7.26 -10.36
N ILE A 486 -12.80 6.56 -11.08
CA ILE A 486 -12.99 6.22 -12.49
C ILE A 486 -14.25 5.37 -12.68
N THR A 487 -14.49 4.40 -11.78
CA THR A 487 -15.70 3.58 -11.83
C THR A 487 -16.96 4.40 -11.62
N ILE A 488 -16.98 5.32 -10.64
CA ILE A 488 -18.10 6.22 -10.37
C ILE A 488 -18.39 7.08 -11.60
N ASP A 489 -17.36 7.72 -12.16
CA ASP A 489 -17.47 8.59 -13.33
C ASP A 489 -18.02 7.83 -14.55
N ILE A 490 -17.52 6.61 -14.79
CA ILE A 490 -17.97 5.77 -15.91
C ILE A 490 -19.43 5.36 -15.72
N LEU A 491 -19.81 4.87 -14.55
CA LEU A 491 -21.18 4.41 -14.31
C LEU A 491 -22.20 5.57 -14.35
N GLY A 492 -21.80 6.76 -13.90
CA GLY A 492 -22.63 7.97 -14.00
C GLY A 492 -22.82 8.49 -15.43
N ASN A 493 -21.86 8.23 -16.32
CA ASN A 493 -21.84 8.74 -17.69
C ASN A 493 -21.94 7.63 -18.76
N LEU A 494 -22.26 6.39 -18.38
CA LEU A 494 -22.19 5.24 -19.28
C LEU A 494 -23.19 5.39 -20.43
N GLN A 495 -22.69 5.32 -21.67
CA GLN A 495 -23.51 5.41 -22.88
C GLN A 495 -23.30 4.20 -23.80
N GLY A 496 -24.35 3.84 -24.54
CA GLY A 496 -24.30 2.80 -25.57
C GLY A 496 -24.24 1.37 -25.03
N ARG A 497 -24.62 1.15 -23.76
CA ARG A 497 -24.86 -0.19 -23.22
C ARG A 497 -26.21 -0.71 -23.71
N SER A 498 -26.19 -1.83 -24.44
CA SER A 498 -27.39 -2.52 -24.97
C SER A 498 -28.04 -3.43 -23.91
N ARG A 499 -27.21 -4.15 -23.15
CA ARG A 499 -27.63 -5.15 -22.16
C ARG A 499 -28.18 -4.48 -20.91
N LYS A 500 -29.36 -4.89 -20.42
CA LYS A 500 -29.85 -4.44 -19.11
C LYS A 500 -28.89 -4.86 -17.98
N TRP A 501 -28.94 -4.17 -16.84
CA TRP A 501 -28.20 -4.59 -15.65
C TRP A 501 -28.83 -5.85 -15.06
N TYR A 502 -28.00 -6.82 -14.71
CA TYR A 502 -28.36 -7.96 -13.86
C TYR A 502 -27.59 -7.84 -12.56
N GLY A 503 -28.32 -7.89 -11.45
CA GLY A 503 -27.76 -7.59 -10.14
C GLY A 503 -27.88 -6.14 -9.76
#